data_AF-A0A1N6J3I0-F1
#
_entry.id   AF-A0A1N6J3I0-F1
#
_cell.length_a   1.000
_cell.length_b   1.000
_cell.length_c   1.000
_cell.angle_alpha   90.00
_cell.angle_beta   90.00
_cell.angle_gamma   90.00
#
_symmetry.space_group_name_H-M   'P 1'
#
loop_
_entity.id
_entity.type
_entity.pdbx_description
1 polymer ?
#
loop_
_entity_poly.entity_id
_entity_poly.type
_entity_poly.pdbx_seq_one_letter_code
_entity_poly.pdbx_strand_id
1 'polypeptide(L)'
;MYQISELAESVGLSRATLLYYEKLGLLTGKRQANGYRVYTDADRQRLRLMQQLQAGGLSLQECQACLDGKLDHDVLGQRLETLEREIAEKTRARDLLAALLGRGSLKDWHEEVERVAPDLHRAWLMTQGFSSEEAARLAWLSKDMNAHDDYMAVFMEVFSGLDCWGPATEAATLKALAMVPFAPKSILEIGCGPGMATMSLAEATDARILATDTDEGTLDRLRDRVVAEGLGERVEVRNVDMAQLPAPEQQWDVIWAEGSAYIIGVERAMRDWKRLLRPGGVLVFSEMVWRTDAPSEDLRAYWASEYPAMTRVPVRLEQAKQARYRVLGHFDMGREAMDSYYQPLEARVAEMEARLAGTRVLEDLRAELAAYQACDGIVSFEMFVLQKT
;
A
#
# COMPACT_ATOMS: atom_id res chain seq x y z
N MET A 1 -63.09 -16.39 -9.73
CA MET A 1 -63.37 -15.32 -8.75
C MET A 1 -63.05 -15.86 -7.38
N TYR A 2 -62.48 -15.02 -6.51
CA TYR A 2 -62.00 -15.41 -5.17
C TYR A 2 -62.78 -14.64 -4.11
N GLN A 3 -63.20 -15.31 -3.04
CA GLN A 3 -63.56 -14.62 -1.80
C GLN A 3 -62.29 -14.06 -1.12
N ILE A 4 -62.45 -13.09 -0.22
CA ILE A 4 -61.29 -12.45 0.44
C ILE A 4 -60.36 -13.45 1.16
N SER A 5 -60.91 -14.52 1.75
CA SER A 5 -60.14 -15.55 2.43
C SER A 5 -59.35 -16.42 1.45
N GLU A 6 -59.96 -16.78 0.31
CA GLU A 6 -59.31 -17.56 -0.76
C GLU A 6 -58.22 -16.73 -1.45
N LEU A 7 -58.46 -15.43 -1.65
CA LEU A 7 -57.46 -14.52 -2.19
C LEU A 7 -56.26 -14.38 -1.24
N ALA A 8 -56.53 -14.16 0.05
CA ALA A 8 -55.53 -14.04 1.12
C ALA A 8 -54.59 -15.25 1.15
N GLU A 9 -55.15 -16.46 1.14
CA GLU A 9 -54.38 -17.71 1.09
C GLU A 9 -53.56 -17.82 -0.19
N SER A 10 -54.13 -17.47 -1.36
CA SER A 10 -53.46 -17.61 -2.66
C SER A 10 -52.25 -16.71 -2.90
N VAL A 11 -52.12 -15.63 -2.11
CA VAL A 11 -51.01 -14.67 -2.15
C VAL A 11 -50.22 -14.60 -0.83
N GLY A 12 -50.56 -15.43 0.16
CA GLY A 12 -49.87 -15.48 1.45
C GLY A 12 -49.98 -14.21 2.30
N LEU A 13 -51.09 -13.46 2.19
CA LEU A 13 -51.33 -12.24 2.97
C LEU A 13 -52.46 -12.44 3.98
N SER A 14 -52.48 -11.64 5.04
CA SER A 14 -53.60 -11.66 5.97
C SER A 14 -54.84 -11.00 5.37
N ARG A 15 -56.03 -11.45 5.79
CA ARG A 15 -57.30 -10.78 5.42
C ARG A 15 -57.30 -9.29 5.79
N ALA A 16 -56.68 -8.93 6.92
CA ALA A 16 -56.55 -7.54 7.36
C ALA A 16 -55.69 -6.71 6.38
N THR A 17 -54.60 -7.29 5.87
CA THR A 17 -53.73 -6.65 4.86
C THR A 17 -54.50 -6.39 3.56
N LEU A 18 -55.30 -7.35 3.09
CA LEU A 18 -56.12 -7.15 1.88
C LEU A 18 -57.20 -6.08 2.06
N LEU A 19 -57.83 -6.02 3.23
CA LEU A 19 -58.80 -4.95 3.55
C LEU A 19 -58.13 -3.58 3.64
N TYR A 20 -56.90 -3.53 4.16
CA TYR A 20 -56.09 -2.31 4.16
C TYR A 20 -55.73 -1.87 2.73
N TYR A 21 -55.35 -2.81 1.87
CA TYR A 21 -55.06 -2.53 0.46
C TYR A 21 -56.31 -2.06 -0.29
N GLU A 22 -57.48 -2.62 0.00
CA GLU A 22 -58.77 -2.14 -0.52
C GLU A 22 -59.06 -0.70 -0.04
N LYS A 23 -58.78 -0.38 1.23
CA LYS A 23 -58.92 0.99 1.76
C LYS A 23 -57.99 2.00 1.06
N LEU A 24 -56.79 1.57 0.67
CA LEU A 24 -55.84 2.36 -0.09
C LEU A 24 -56.16 2.43 -1.60
N GLY A 25 -57.20 1.73 -2.06
CA GLY A 25 -57.58 1.69 -3.48
C GLY A 25 -56.71 0.79 -4.35
N LEU A 26 -55.85 -0.04 -3.74
CA LEU A 26 -54.95 -0.97 -4.44
C LEU A 26 -55.68 -2.20 -4.99
N LEU A 27 -56.87 -2.48 -4.43
CA LEU A 27 -57.77 -3.57 -4.79
C LEU A 27 -59.20 -3.04 -4.83
N THR A 28 -60.02 -3.54 -5.76
CA THR A 28 -61.45 -3.20 -5.82
C THR A 28 -62.30 -4.46 -5.82
N GLY A 29 -62.84 -4.83 -4.65
CA GLY A 29 -63.77 -5.96 -4.55
C GLY A 29 -65.13 -5.62 -5.13
N LYS A 30 -65.67 -6.47 -6.03
CA LYS A 30 -67.05 -6.33 -6.50
C LYS A 30 -68.01 -6.97 -5.52
N ARG A 31 -69.06 -6.26 -5.11
CA ARG A 31 -70.13 -6.84 -4.28
C ARG A 31 -71.09 -7.64 -5.14
N GLN A 32 -71.34 -8.88 -4.74
CA GLN A 32 -72.38 -9.73 -5.30
C GLN A 32 -73.74 -9.45 -4.64
N ALA A 33 -74.82 -9.91 -5.27
CA ALA A 33 -76.19 -9.76 -4.77
C ALA A 33 -76.43 -10.37 -3.38
N ASN A 34 -75.56 -11.28 -2.95
CA ASN A 34 -75.55 -11.93 -1.63
C ASN A 34 -74.75 -11.13 -0.56
N GLY A 35 -74.25 -9.94 -0.87
CA GLY A 35 -73.50 -9.07 0.05
C GLY A 35 -72.01 -9.40 0.21
N TYR A 36 -71.53 -10.52 -0.36
CA TYR A 36 -70.11 -10.89 -0.31
C TYR A 36 -69.28 -10.13 -1.35
N ARG A 37 -68.02 -9.85 -1.01
CA ARG A 37 -67.02 -9.29 -1.94
C ARG A 37 -66.31 -10.41 -2.66
N VAL A 38 -66.21 -10.28 -3.97
CA VAL A 38 -65.43 -11.18 -4.83
C VAL A 38 -64.37 -10.41 -5.60
N TYR A 39 -63.23 -11.05 -5.78
CA TYR A 39 -62.06 -10.54 -6.50
C TYR A 39 -61.79 -11.41 -7.73
N THR A 40 -61.16 -10.83 -8.73
CA THR A 40 -60.84 -11.46 -10.00
C THR A 40 -59.43 -12.05 -10.00
N ASP A 41 -59.10 -12.85 -11.01
CA ASP A 41 -57.71 -13.31 -11.19
C ASP A 41 -56.76 -12.15 -11.53
N ALA A 42 -57.25 -11.09 -12.18
CA ALA A 42 -56.49 -9.87 -12.39
C ALA A 42 -56.08 -9.19 -11.06
N ASP A 43 -56.96 -9.19 -10.05
CA ASP A 43 -56.63 -8.67 -8.71
C ASP A 43 -55.52 -9.50 -8.04
N ARG A 44 -55.57 -10.82 -8.20
CA ARG A 44 -54.53 -11.74 -7.70
C ARG A 44 -53.18 -11.51 -8.41
N GLN A 45 -53.19 -11.36 -9.72
CA GLN A 45 -51.99 -11.05 -10.50
C GLN A 45 -51.40 -9.68 -10.12
N ARG A 46 -52.26 -8.67 -9.93
CA ARG A 46 -51.86 -7.34 -9.44
C ARG A 46 -51.16 -7.43 -8.09
N LEU A 47 -51.71 -8.18 -7.14
CA LEU A 47 -51.09 -8.37 -5.82
C LEU A 47 -49.74 -9.07 -5.88
N ARG A 48 -49.60 -10.09 -6.71
CA ARG A 48 -48.33 -10.79 -6.90
C ARG A 48 -47.27 -9.86 -7.49
N LEU A 49 -47.64 -9.03 -8.46
CA LEU A 49 -46.73 -8.05 -9.03
C LEU A 49 -46.33 -7.00 -7.98
N MET A 50 -47.27 -6.53 -7.16
CA MET A 50 -46.93 -5.66 -6.02
C MET A 50 -45.94 -6.31 -5.06
N GLN A 51 -46.12 -7.59 -4.70
CA GLN A 51 -45.19 -8.30 -3.82
C GLN A 51 -43.77 -8.38 -4.41
N GLN A 52 -43.64 -8.58 -5.72
CA GLN A 52 -42.34 -8.57 -6.41
C GLN A 52 -41.69 -7.18 -6.38
N LEU A 53 -42.47 -6.12 -6.62
CA LEU A 53 -41.98 -4.74 -6.52
C LEU A 53 -41.57 -4.38 -5.09
N GLN A 54 -42.32 -4.82 -4.08
CA GLN A 54 -41.97 -4.63 -2.67
C GLN A 54 -40.70 -5.39 -2.28
N ALA A 55 -40.45 -6.57 -2.86
CA ALA A 55 -39.19 -7.30 -2.66
C ALA A 55 -37.97 -6.53 -3.21
N GLY A 56 -38.18 -5.71 -4.25
CA GLY A 56 -37.19 -4.74 -4.74
C GLY A 56 -37.07 -3.47 -3.90
N GLY A 57 -37.75 -3.39 -2.74
CA GLY A 57 -37.69 -2.28 -1.81
C GLY A 57 -38.73 -1.18 -2.02
N LEU A 58 -39.66 -1.31 -2.98
CA LEU A 58 -40.69 -0.29 -3.22
C LEU A 58 -41.75 -0.26 -2.11
N SER A 59 -42.15 0.94 -1.71
CA SER A 59 -43.31 1.13 -0.84
C SER A 59 -44.61 0.80 -1.58
N LEU A 60 -45.72 0.66 -0.84
CA LEU A 60 -47.02 0.38 -1.43
C LEU A 60 -47.50 1.45 -2.42
N GLN A 61 -47.21 2.72 -2.13
CA GLN A 61 -47.57 3.84 -2.99
C GLN A 61 -46.75 3.83 -4.29
N GLU A 62 -45.47 3.46 -4.22
CA GLU A 62 -44.61 3.35 -5.40
C GLU A 62 -44.96 2.11 -6.24
N CYS A 63 -45.32 0.99 -5.60
CA CYS A 63 -45.85 -0.17 -6.30
C CYS A 63 -47.12 0.20 -7.08
N GLN A 64 -47.99 1.01 -6.49
CA GLN A 64 -49.18 1.52 -7.17
C GLN A 64 -48.83 2.45 -8.33
N ALA A 65 -47.94 3.41 -8.12
CA ALA A 65 -47.48 4.32 -9.17
C ALA A 65 -46.84 3.56 -10.35
N CYS A 66 -46.11 2.48 -10.06
CA CYS A 66 -45.53 1.58 -11.06
C CYS A 66 -46.61 0.90 -11.90
N LEU A 67 -47.61 0.31 -11.24
CA LEU A 67 -48.73 -0.35 -11.91
C LEU A 67 -49.61 0.60 -12.73
N ASP A 68 -49.66 1.87 -12.33
CA ASP A 68 -50.45 2.91 -12.99
C ASP A 68 -49.64 3.67 -14.06
N GLY A 69 -48.39 3.26 -14.33
CA GLY A 69 -47.51 3.87 -15.35
C GLY A 69 -47.01 5.27 -15.00
N LYS A 70 -47.02 5.64 -13.71
CA LYS A 70 -46.66 6.96 -13.17
C LYS A 70 -45.43 6.91 -12.27
N LEU A 71 -44.59 5.88 -12.45
CA LEU A 71 -43.42 5.72 -11.61
C LEU A 71 -42.38 6.79 -11.96
N ASP A 72 -41.85 7.42 -10.93
CA ASP A 72 -40.71 8.29 -11.07
C ASP A 72 -39.44 7.43 -11.18
N HIS A 73 -38.81 7.48 -12.36
CA HIS A 73 -37.58 6.74 -12.63
C HIS A 73 -36.39 7.28 -11.83
N ASP A 74 -36.40 8.54 -11.41
CA ASP A 74 -35.32 9.14 -10.62
C ASP A 74 -35.29 8.54 -9.21
N VAL A 75 -36.46 8.29 -8.62
CA VAL A 75 -36.59 7.64 -7.31
C VAL A 75 -36.07 6.20 -7.35
N LEU A 76 -36.30 5.48 -8.45
CA LEU A 76 -35.72 4.15 -8.65
C LEU A 76 -34.20 4.20 -8.79
N GLY A 77 -33.67 5.16 -9.57
CA GLY A 77 -32.23 5.35 -9.74
C GLY A 77 -31.52 5.57 -8.41
N GLN A 78 -32.00 6.49 -7.58
CA GLN A 78 -31.42 6.78 -6.25
C GLN A 78 -31.42 5.57 -5.32
N ARG A 79 -32.47 4.75 -5.37
CA ARG A 79 -32.56 3.52 -4.55
C ARG A 79 -31.62 2.44 -5.05
N LEU A 80 -31.50 2.28 -6.37
CA LEU A 80 -30.55 1.36 -6.97
C LEU A 80 -29.12 1.74 -6.56
N GLU A 81 -28.74 3.01 -6.68
CA GLU A 81 -27.43 3.51 -6.24
C GLU A 81 -27.17 3.26 -4.75
N THR A 82 -28.20 3.38 -3.91
CA THR A 82 -28.10 3.08 -2.48
C THR A 82 -27.84 1.58 -2.24
N LEU A 83 -28.59 0.70 -2.91
CA LEU A 83 -28.41 -0.74 -2.82
C LEU A 83 -27.04 -1.18 -3.35
N GLU A 84 -26.59 -0.61 -4.46
CA GLU A 84 -25.27 -0.87 -5.03
C GLU A 84 -24.16 -0.51 -4.04
N ARG A 85 -24.30 0.62 -3.33
CA ARG A 85 -23.38 1.02 -2.26
C ARG A 85 -23.38 0.04 -1.10
N GLU A 86 -24.55 -0.39 -0.63
CA GLU A 86 -24.67 -1.38 0.45
C GLU A 86 -24.09 -2.74 0.05
N ILE A 87 -24.30 -3.18 -1.19
CA ILE A 87 -23.71 -4.41 -1.74
C ILE A 87 -22.19 -4.29 -1.78
N ALA A 88 -21.65 -3.16 -2.25
CA ALA A 88 -20.21 -2.92 -2.29
C ALA A 88 -19.60 -2.92 -0.88
N GLU A 89 -20.27 -2.31 0.11
CA GLU A 89 -19.85 -2.35 1.52
C GLU A 89 -19.88 -3.77 2.10
N LYS A 90 -20.97 -4.51 1.89
CA LYS A 90 -21.08 -5.90 2.39
C LYS A 90 -20.09 -6.84 1.71
N THR A 91 -19.82 -6.62 0.44
CA THR A 91 -18.81 -7.38 -0.32
C THR A 91 -17.42 -7.12 0.26
N ARG A 92 -17.04 -5.85 0.48
CA ARG A 92 -15.77 -5.51 1.14
C ARG A 92 -15.63 -6.13 2.53
N ALA A 93 -16.69 -6.09 3.33
CA ALA A 93 -16.69 -6.71 4.66
C ALA A 93 -16.55 -8.24 4.59
N ARG A 94 -17.26 -8.90 3.67
CA ARG A 94 -17.10 -10.34 3.41
C ARG A 94 -15.67 -10.67 3.01
N ASP A 95 -15.09 -9.91 2.09
CA ASP A 95 -13.76 -10.17 1.54
C ASP A 95 -12.67 -9.99 2.59
N LEU A 96 -12.78 -8.95 3.42
CA LEU A 96 -11.93 -8.80 4.60
C LEU A 96 -12.01 -10.02 5.53
N LEU A 97 -13.23 -10.46 5.88
CA LEU A 97 -13.41 -11.62 6.75
C LEU A 97 -12.88 -12.92 6.12
N ALA A 98 -13.09 -13.12 4.82
CA ALA A 98 -12.57 -14.27 4.10
C ALA A 98 -11.04 -14.28 4.07
N ALA A 99 -10.43 -13.11 3.84
CA ALA A 99 -8.99 -12.94 3.78
C ALA A 99 -8.34 -13.09 5.17
N LEU A 100 -8.96 -12.58 6.25
CA LEU A 100 -8.55 -12.86 7.64
C LEU A 100 -8.66 -14.34 8.02
N LEU A 101 -9.51 -15.11 7.34
CA LEU A 101 -9.61 -16.56 7.47
C LEU A 101 -8.65 -17.33 6.55
N GLY A 102 -7.74 -16.64 5.84
CA GLY A 102 -6.79 -17.23 4.90
C GLY A 102 -7.38 -17.68 3.57
N ARG A 103 -8.58 -17.19 3.20
CA ARG A 103 -9.34 -17.63 2.01
C ARG A 103 -9.36 -16.58 0.89
N GLY A 104 -8.44 -15.61 0.92
CA GLY A 104 -8.34 -14.53 -0.05
C GLY A 104 -7.11 -13.66 0.23
N SER A 105 -6.81 -12.71 -0.65
CA SER A 105 -5.70 -11.77 -0.46
C SER A 105 -6.04 -10.71 0.58
N LEU A 106 -5.07 -10.36 1.42
CA LEU A 106 -5.18 -9.23 2.35
C LEU A 106 -4.52 -7.94 1.83
N LYS A 107 -4.12 -7.89 0.55
CA LYS A 107 -3.40 -6.76 -0.04
C LYS A 107 -4.03 -5.40 0.24
N ASP A 108 -5.26 -5.20 -0.22
CA ASP A 108 -5.95 -3.91 -0.09
C ASP A 108 -6.14 -3.51 1.39
N TRP A 109 -6.33 -4.49 2.27
CA TRP A 109 -6.46 -4.22 3.70
C TRP A 109 -5.12 -3.81 4.32
N HIS A 110 -4.03 -4.51 4.00
CA HIS A 110 -2.69 -4.16 4.47
C HIS A 110 -2.27 -2.77 4.00
N GLU A 111 -2.49 -2.45 2.73
CA GLU A 111 -2.21 -1.12 2.17
C GLU A 111 -2.98 -0.03 2.93
N GLU A 112 -4.26 -0.26 3.19
CA GLU A 112 -5.09 0.69 3.93
C GLU A 112 -4.65 0.85 5.38
N VAL A 113 -4.39 -0.26 6.09
CA VAL A 113 -4.00 -0.22 7.51
C VAL A 113 -2.59 0.35 7.68
N GLU A 114 -1.65 0.05 6.79
CA GLU A 114 -0.32 0.67 6.78
C GLU A 114 -0.42 2.19 6.56
N ARG A 115 -1.37 2.65 5.74
CA ARG A 115 -1.62 4.08 5.50
C ARG A 115 -2.21 4.78 6.72
N VAL A 116 -3.14 4.15 7.45
CA VAL A 116 -3.87 4.82 8.56
C VAL A 116 -3.28 4.58 9.94
N ALA A 117 -2.62 3.45 10.17
CA ALA A 117 -2.14 3.02 11.48
C ALA A 117 -0.89 2.10 11.39
N PRO A 118 0.22 2.56 10.79
CA PRO A 118 1.39 1.71 10.51
C PRO A 118 2.03 1.09 11.76
N ASP A 119 2.16 1.86 12.86
CA ASP A 119 2.74 1.32 14.10
C ASP A 119 1.86 0.23 14.74
N LEU A 120 0.54 0.36 14.65
CA LEU A 120 -0.40 -0.65 15.14
C LEU A 120 -0.42 -1.87 14.23
N HIS A 121 -0.36 -1.65 12.92
CA HIS A 121 -0.28 -2.70 11.92
C HIS A 121 0.91 -3.62 12.17
N ARG A 122 2.11 -3.02 12.32
CA ARG A 122 3.34 -3.73 12.59
C ARG A 122 3.30 -4.48 13.93
N ALA A 123 2.80 -3.83 14.98
CA ALA A 123 2.61 -4.49 16.27
C ALA A 123 1.64 -5.69 16.16
N TRP A 124 0.55 -5.53 15.39
CA TRP A 124 -0.41 -6.59 15.14
C TRP A 124 0.22 -7.76 14.37
N LEU A 125 0.99 -7.51 13.29
CA LEU A 125 1.74 -8.56 12.57
C LEU A 125 2.64 -9.36 13.52
N MET A 126 3.33 -8.68 14.44
CA MET A 126 4.14 -9.36 15.45
C MET A 126 3.32 -10.25 16.39
N THR A 127 2.08 -9.87 16.73
CA THR A 127 1.19 -10.76 17.51
C THR A 127 0.72 -11.99 16.73
N GLN A 128 0.75 -11.94 15.38
CA GLN A 128 0.43 -13.08 14.53
C GLN A 128 1.63 -14.03 14.35
N GLY A 129 2.79 -13.72 14.93
CA GLY A 129 3.98 -14.58 14.90
C GLY A 129 5.04 -14.15 13.89
N PHE A 130 4.81 -13.09 13.12
CA PHE A 130 5.84 -12.53 12.24
C PHE A 130 6.92 -11.82 13.06
N SER A 131 8.17 -12.05 12.68
CA SER A 131 9.31 -11.26 13.14
C SER A 131 9.21 -9.80 12.68
N SER A 132 10.05 -8.93 13.22
CA SER A 132 10.08 -7.51 12.80
C SER A 132 10.49 -7.36 11.32
N GLU A 133 11.37 -8.23 10.84
CA GLU A 133 11.81 -8.31 9.45
C GLU A 133 10.68 -8.73 8.52
N GLU A 134 9.98 -9.82 8.85
CA GLU A 134 8.84 -10.29 8.05
C GLU A 134 7.72 -9.26 8.04
N ALA A 135 7.44 -8.61 9.19
CA ALA A 135 6.44 -7.55 9.24
C ALA A 135 6.81 -6.35 8.33
N ALA A 136 8.09 -6.00 8.22
CA ALA A 136 8.56 -4.96 7.32
C ALA A 136 8.39 -5.36 5.84
N ARG A 137 8.81 -6.59 5.49
CA ARG A 137 8.67 -7.15 4.14
C ARG A 137 7.21 -7.31 3.74
N LEU A 138 6.35 -7.67 4.68
CA LEU A 138 4.92 -7.80 4.44
C LEU A 138 4.29 -6.43 4.21
N ALA A 139 4.63 -5.42 5.01
CA ALA A 139 4.13 -4.06 4.81
C ALA A 139 4.52 -3.46 3.44
N TRP A 140 5.74 -3.72 2.95
CA TRP A 140 6.27 -3.03 1.77
C TRP A 140 6.37 -3.88 0.50
N LEU A 141 6.63 -5.18 0.61
CA LEU A 141 6.90 -6.05 -0.54
C LEU A 141 5.72 -6.96 -0.84
N SER A 142 5.43 -7.91 0.06
CA SER A 142 4.36 -8.87 -0.24
C SER A 142 2.98 -8.24 -0.12
N LYS A 143 2.81 -7.23 0.74
CA LYS A 143 1.52 -6.57 1.05
C LYS A 143 0.41 -7.56 1.43
N ASP A 144 0.70 -8.85 1.56
CA ASP A 144 -0.28 -9.92 1.69
C ASP A 144 0.33 -11.00 2.57
N MET A 145 -0.23 -11.17 3.78
CA MET A 145 0.27 -12.17 4.72
C MET A 145 0.00 -13.60 4.26
N ASN A 146 -1.08 -13.82 3.51
CA ASN A 146 -1.53 -15.18 3.16
C ASN A 146 -0.66 -15.80 2.07
N ALA A 147 0.09 -14.98 1.34
CA ALA A 147 1.01 -15.37 0.28
C ALA A 147 2.45 -14.87 0.54
N HIS A 148 2.75 -14.41 1.76
CA HIS A 148 4.01 -13.74 2.08
C HIS A 148 5.23 -14.61 1.75
N ASP A 149 5.27 -15.83 2.26
CA ASP A 149 6.43 -16.72 2.12
C ASP A 149 6.71 -17.08 0.66
N ASP A 150 5.66 -17.48 -0.07
CA ASP A 150 5.76 -17.83 -1.50
C ASP A 150 6.18 -16.61 -2.33
N TYR A 151 5.62 -15.43 -2.03
CA TYR A 151 6.00 -14.18 -2.68
C TYR A 151 7.46 -13.85 -2.43
N MET A 152 7.90 -13.88 -1.16
CA MET A 152 9.26 -13.52 -0.77
C MET A 152 10.31 -14.50 -1.32
N ALA A 153 10.00 -15.79 -1.37
CA ALA A 153 10.87 -16.79 -1.96
C ALA A 153 11.17 -16.49 -3.45
N VAL A 154 10.11 -16.19 -4.22
CA VAL A 154 10.25 -15.84 -5.64
C VAL A 154 10.89 -14.47 -5.82
N PHE A 155 10.52 -13.49 -5.00
CA PHE A 155 11.11 -12.14 -5.00
C PHE A 155 12.63 -12.20 -4.78
N MET A 156 13.09 -12.92 -3.75
CA MET A 156 14.52 -13.06 -3.47
C MET A 156 15.27 -13.86 -4.56
N GLU A 157 14.62 -14.78 -5.27
CA GLU A 157 15.20 -15.48 -6.44
C GLU A 157 15.62 -14.48 -7.53
N VAL A 158 14.82 -13.41 -7.72
CA VAL A 158 15.13 -12.32 -8.65
C VAL A 158 16.21 -11.40 -8.08
N PHE A 159 15.98 -10.83 -6.90
CA PHE A 159 16.81 -9.75 -6.33
C PHE A 159 18.18 -10.20 -5.83
N SER A 160 18.34 -11.47 -5.44
CA SER A 160 19.64 -11.98 -4.98
C SER A 160 20.72 -12.05 -6.07
N GLY A 161 20.34 -11.87 -7.35
CA GLY A 161 21.24 -11.75 -8.49
C GLY A 161 21.56 -10.32 -8.89
N LEU A 162 21.02 -9.31 -8.19
CA LEU A 162 21.29 -7.90 -8.45
C LEU A 162 22.38 -7.36 -7.53
N ASP A 163 23.25 -6.51 -8.06
CA ASP A 163 24.32 -5.86 -7.28
C ASP A 163 23.78 -4.73 -6.38
N CYS A 164 22.62 -4.17 -6.73
CA CYS A 164 21.93 -3.11 -5.99
C CYS A 164 20.43 -3.40 -5.94
N TRP A 165 19.79 -3.07 -4.82
CA TRP A 165 18.33 -3.22 -4.63
C TRP A 165 17.57 -1.89 -4.78
N GLY A 166 18.22 -0.89 -5.35
CA GLY A 166 17.64 0.39 -5.69
C GLY A 166 18.65 1.26 -6.45
N PRO A 167 18.21 2.41 -6.99
CA PRO A 167 19.08 3.33 -7.72
C PRO A 167 20.28 3.79 -6.89
N ALA A 168 21.50 3.46 -7.35
CA ALA A 168 22.71 3.70 -6.57
C ALA A 168 23.96 3.82 -7.47
N THR A 169 24.89 4.71 -7.13
CA THR A 169 26.21 4.80 -7.78
C THR A 169 27.26 5.24 -6.78
N GLU A 170 28.47 4.72 -6.92
CA GLU A 170 29.64 5.19 -6.17
C GLU A 170 29.84 6.71 -6.34
N ALA A 171 29.68 7.23 -7.57
CA ALA A 171 29.82 8.65 -7.85
C ALA A 171 28.85 9.52 -7.02
N ALA A 172 27.60 9.07 -6.84
CA ALA A 172 26.65 9.75 -5.98
C ALA A 172 27.06 9.66 -4.50
N THR A 173 27.44 8.48 -4.01
CA THR A 173 27.92 8.28 -2.62
C THR A 173 29.09 9.22 -2.32
N LEU A 174 30.12 9.24 -3.16
CA LEU A 174 31.31 10.08 -2.98
C LEU A 174 30.99 11.58 -3.07
N LYS A 175 30.08 11.98 -3.96
CA LYS A 175 29.64 13.37 -4.07
C LYS A 175 28.89 13.83 -2.82
N ALA A 176 28.03 13.00 -2.25
CA ALA A 176 27.36 13.29 -0.98
C ALA A 176 28.36 13.36 0.19
N LEU A 177 29.35 12.46 0.20
CA LEU A 177 30.39 12.41 1.24
C LEU A 177 31.23 13.69 1.24
N ALA A 178 31.56 14.22 0.06
CA ALA A 178 32.29 15.47 -0.09
C ALA A 178 31.54 16.70 0.46
N MET A 179 30.22 16.62 0.66
CA MET A 179 29.42 17.68 1.29
C MET A 179 29.46 17.61 2.83
N VAL A 180 29.97 16.53 3.42
CA VAL A 180 30.16 16.42 4.87
C VAL A 180 31.31 17.35 5.30
N PRO A 181 31.10 18.30 6.22
CA PRO A 181 32.04 19.40 6.47
C PRO A 181 33.21 19.01 7.38
N PHE A 182 33.42 17.72 7.62
CA PHE A 182 34.48 17.16 8.45
C PHE A 182 34.83 15.75 7.97
N ALA A 183 36.04 15.28 8.28
CA ALA A 183 36.41 13.89 8.07
C ALA A 183 35.67 13.00 9.11
N PRO A 184 34.78 12.08 8.69
CA PRO A 184 34.05 11.22 9.62
C PRO A 184 35.01 10.25 10.31
N LYS A 185 34.81 10.01 11.61
CA LYS A 185 35.48 8.94 12.37
C LYS A 185 34.55 7.74 12.60
N SER A 186 33.24 7.96 12.61
CA SER A 186 32.24 6.92 12.78
C SER A 186 31.02 7.12 11.87
N ILE A 187 30.62 6.07 11.17
CA ILE A 187 29.47 6.06 10.26
C ILE A 187 28.56 4.89 10.65
N LEU A 188 27.27 5.18 10.79
CA LEU A 188 26.22 4.17 10.85
C LEU A 188 25.50 4.16 9.50
N GLU A 189 25.60 3.06 8.78
CA GLU A 189 24.83 2.84 7.55
C GLU A 189 23.60 1.98 7.85
N ILE A 190 22.43 2.46 7.41
CA ILE A 190 21.13 1.88 7.71
C ILE A 190 20.47 1.42 6.41
N GLY A 191 20.17 0.13 6.31
CA GLY A 191 19.69 -0.51 5.09
C GLY A 191 20.80 -0.62 4.05
N CYS A 192 21.92 -1.26 4.41
CA CYS A 192 23.09 -1.36 3.54
C CYS A 192 22.88 -2.30 2.34
N GLY A 193 21.90 -3.22 2.40
CA GLY A 193 21.66 -4.22 1.36
C GLY A 193 22.96 -4.95 0.97
N PRO A 194 23.22 -5.14 -0.33
CA PRO A 194 24.47 -5.73 -0.84
C PRO A 194 25.74 -4.91 -0.55
N GLY A 195 25.63 -3.71 0.03
CA GLY A 195 26.74 -2.94 0.57
C GLY A 195 27.53 -2.10 -0.43
N MET A 196 26.92 -1.63 -1.53
CA MET A 196 27.58 -0.75 -2.49
C MET A 196 28.14 0.50 -1.80
N ALA A 197 27.26 1.24 -1.10
CA ALA A 197 27.67 2.43 -0.35
C ALA A 197 28.64 2.09 0.78
N THR A 198 28.45 0.95 1.47
CA THR A 198 29.40 0.45 2.48
C THR A 198 30.84 0.40 1.94
N MET A 199 31.05 -0.19 0.76
CA MET A 199 32.39 -0.34 0.19
C MET A 199 32.95 1.02 -0.26
N SER A 200 32.16 1.84 -0.94
CA SER A 200 32.60 3.18 -1.38
C SER A 200 32.97 4.09 -0.21
N LEU A 201 32.16 4.08 0.86
CA LEU A 201 32.45 4.82 2.09
C LEU A 201 33.69 4.28 2.80
N ALA A 202 33.85 2.95 2.78
CA ALA A 202 35.03 2.33 3.33
C ALA A 202 36.27 2.78 2.55
N GLU A 203 36.30 2.67 1.24
CA GLU A 203 37.47 3.08 0.44
C GLU A 203 37.81 4.56 0.60
N ALA A 204 36.80 5.43 0.68
CA ALA A 204 36.98 6.88 0.74
C ALA A 204 37.32 7.43 2.14
N THR A 205 37.23 6.63 3.21
CA THR A 205 37.40 7.10 4.59
C THR A 205 38.13 6.12 5.50
N ASP A 206 38.81 6.64 6.52
CA ASP A 206 39.34 5.85 7.65
C ASP A 206 38.31 5.63 8.77
N ALA A 207 37.02 5.90 8.51
CA ALA A 207 35.98 5.84 9.53
C ALA A 207 35.70 4.39 9.95
N ARG A 208 35.29 4.21 11.21
CA ARG A 208 34.61 2.98 11.65
C ARG A 208 33.19 2.99 11.08
N ILE A 209 32.84 1.98 10.30
CA ILE A 209 31.52 1.82 9.70
C ILE A 209 30.79 0.68 10.39
N LEU A 210 29.56 0.93 10.84
CA LEU A 210 28.61 -0.10 11.19
C LEU A 210 27.53 -0.14 10.09
N ALA A 211 27.57 -1.17 9.25
CA ALA A 211 26.57 -1.43 8.22
C ALA A 211 25.47 -2.33 8.78
N THR A 212 24.22 -1.93 8.59
CA THR A 212 23.06 -2.62 9.14
C THR A 212 21.99 -2.89 8.09
N ASP A 213 21.42 -4.08 8.12
CA ASP A 213 20.24 -4.48 7.33
C ASP A 213 19.46 -5.55 8.11
N THR A 214 18.34 -6.02 7.58
CA THR A 214 17.59 -7.15 8.14
C THR A 214 17.82 -8.46 7.38
N ASP A 215 18.29 -8.42 6.12
CA ASP A 215 18.50 -9.64 5.33
C ASP A 215 19.84 -10.34 5.65
N GLU A 216 19.81 -11.37 6.50
CA GLU A 216 21.02 -12.08 6.94
C GLU A 216 21.81 -12.69 5.77
N GLY A 217 21.12 -13.23 4.75
CA GLY A 217 21.78 -13.86 3.61
C GLY A 217 22.63 -12.89 2.79
N THR A 218 22.20 -11.64 2.69
CA THR A 218 22.98 -10.56 2.04
C THR A 218 24.07 -10.03 2.97
N LEU A 219 23.80 -9.94 4.26
CA LEU A 219 24.80 -9.56 5.26
C LEU A 219 25.96 -10.58 5.34
N ASP A 220 25.69 -11.88 5.18
CA ASP A 220 26.72 -12.93 5.06
C ASP A 220 27.68 -12.62 3.91
N ARG A 221 27.14 -12.34 2.71
CA ARG A 221 27.94 -12.01 1.52
C ARG A 221 28.74 -10.72 1.71
N LEU A 222 28.14 -9.71 2.33
CA LEU A 222 28.83 -8.46 2.63
C LEU A 222 29.97 -8.67 3.63
N ARG A 223 29.76 -9.49 4.67
CA ARG A 223 30.82 -9.87 5.63
C ARG A 223 31.98 -10.56 4.92
N ASP A 224 31.71 -11.49 4.01
CA ASP A 224 32.75 -12.16 3.24
C ASP A 224 33.57 -11.18 2.40
N ARG A 225 32.92 -10.22 1.73
CA ARG A 225 33.61 -9.19 0.93
C ARG A 225 34.44 -8.25 1.80
N VAL A 226 33.90 -7.80 2.94
CA VAL A 226 34.62 -6.98 3.92
C VAL A 226 35.90 -7.67 4.42
N VAL A 227 35.83 -8.98 4.69
CA VAL A 227 37.01 -9.77 5.10
C VAL A 227 38.00 -9.91 3.94
N ALA A 228 37.52 -10.22 2.72
CA ALA A 228 38.35 -10.41 1.55
C ALA A 228 39.17 -9.16 1.18
N GLU A 229 38.61 -7.97 1.42
CA GLU A 229 39.28 -6.68 1.17
C GLU A 229 40.09 -6.17 2.38
N GLY A 230 40.18 -6.94 3.47
CA GLY A 230 40.96 -6.57 4.65
C GLY A 230 40.33 -5.43 5.46
N LEU A 231 39.03 -5.22 5.34
CA LEU A 231 38.30 -4.10 5.97
C LEU A 231 37.68 -4.45 7.33
N GLY A 232 37.79 -5.71 7.77
CA GLY A 232 37.12 -6.22 8.98
C GLY A 232 37.50 -5.53 10.30
N GLU A 233 38.61 -4.80 10.38
CA GLU A 233 38.96 -4.02 11.58
C GLU A 233 38.12 -2.75 11.74
N ARG A 234 37.57 -2.22 10.63
CA ARG A 234 36.86 -0.93 10.61
C ARG A 234 35.43 -1.02 10.11
N VAL A 235 35.08 -2.05 9.33
CA VAL A 235 33.71 -2.28 8.85
C VAL A 235 33.11 -3.44 9.62
N GLU A 236 32.06 -3.14 10.37
CA GLU A 236 31.25 -4.11 11.09
C GLU A 236 29.89 -4.23 10.41
N VAL A 237 29.40 -5.46 10.22
CA VAL A 237 28.14 -5.75 9.53
C VAL A 237 27.22 -6.46 10.51
N ARG A 238 25.99 -5.95 10.74
CA ARG A 238 25.06 -6.51 11.72
C ARG A 238 23.62 -6.54 11.21
N ASN A 239 22.89 -7.57 11.64
CA ASN A 239 21.44 -7.63 11.47
C ASN A 239 20.76 -6.73 12.50
N VAL A 240 20.18 -5.62 12.03
CA VAL A 240 19.50 -4.64 12.88
C VAL A 240 18.30 -4.04 12.15
N ASP A 241 17.14 -4.06 12.79
CA ASP A 241 15.95 -3.37 12.30
C ASP A 241 16.10 -1.84 12.47
N MET A 242 16.04 -1.12 11.35
CA MET A 242 16.12 0.34 11.30
C MET A 242 15.02 1.08 12.08
N ALA A 243 13.87 0.43 12.33
CA ALA A 243 12.79 0.98 13.15
C ALA A 243 13.07 0.87 14.66
N GLN A 244 14.02 0.01 15.05
CA GLN A 244 14.33 -0.31 16.45
C GLN A 244 15.84 -0.21 16.74
N LEU A 245 16.48 0.82 16.19
CA LEU A 245 17.90 1.06 16.43
C LEU A 245 18.19 1.28 17.93
N PRO A 246 19.09 0.50 18.55
CA PRO A 246 19.44 0.68 19.95
C PRO A 246 20.15 2.02 20.17
N ALA A 247 20.03 2.56 21.39
CA ALA A 247 20.81 3.73 21.76
C ALA A 247 22.31 3.38 21.72
N PRO A 248 23.15 4.16 21.02
CA PRO A 248 24.54 3.82 20.89
C PRO A 248 25.31 4.23 22.14
N GLU A 249 26.38 3.50 22.48
CA GLU A 249 27.30 3.90 23.56
C GLU A 249 27.96 5.25 23.26
N GLN A 250 28.21 5.52 21.97
CA GLN A 250 28.73 6.79 21.46
C GLN A 250 27.90 7.23 20.26
N GLN A 251 27.51 8.50 20.24
CA GLN A 251 26.78 9.07 19.09
C GLN A 251 27.65 9.08 17.83
N TRP A 252 27.02 8.91 16.67
CA TRP A 252 27.66 8.80 15.37
C TRP A 252 28.02 10.15 14.78
N ASP A 253 29.12 10.22 14.02
CA ASP A 253 29.47 11.43 13.25
C ASP A 253 28.54 11.58 12.04
N VAL A 254 28.33 10.47 11.33
CA VAL A 254 27.48 10.40 10.14
C VAL A 254 26.52 9.22 10.24
N ILE A 255 25.28 9.43 9.82
CA ILE A 255 24.31 8.37 9.51
C ILE A 255 24.09 8.38 8.00
N TRP A 256 24.14 7.21 7.37
CA TRP A 256 24.03 7.02 5.94
C TRP A 256 22.88 6.06 5.61
N ALA A 257 22.05 6.39 4.62
CA ALA A 257 20.88 5.59 4.26
C ALA A 257 20.50 5.79 2.79
N GLU A 258 21.03 4.98 1.88
CA GLU A 258 20.67 5.06 0.46
C GLU A 258 19.47 4.15 0.18
N GLY A 259 18.36 4.73 -0.29
CA GLY A 259 17.19 3.96 -0.71
C GLY A 259 16.52 3.14 0.40
N SER A 260 16.65 3.54 1.67
CA SER A 260 16.12 2.77 2.80
C SER A 260 15.23 3.59 3.75
N ALA A 261 15.42 4.91 3.82
CA ALA A 261 14.68 5.77 4.76
C ALA A 261 13.16 5.77 4.54
N TYR A 262 12.71 5.49 3.31
CA TYR A 262 11.28 5.45 2.99
C TYR A 262 10.53 4.32 3.71
N ILE A 263 11.22 3.23 4.06
CA ILE A 263 10.65 2.02 4.68
C ILE A 263 10.00 2.34 6.04
N ILE A 264 10.57 3.28 6.80
CA ILE A 264 9.97 3.75 8.06
C ILE A 264 9.31 5.13 7.93
N GLY A 265 9.32 5.69 6.72
CA GLY A 265 8.94 7.07 6.42
C GLY A 265 10.06 8.07 6.75
N VAL A 266 10.40 8.92 5.78
CA VAL A 266 11.57 9.80 5.88
C VAL A 266 11.46 10.86 6.99
N GLU A 267 10.26 11.35 7.30
CA GLU A 267 10.07 12.25 8.45
C GLU A 267 10.35 11.56 9.79
N ARG A 268 9.92 10.31 9.92
CA ARG A 268 10.24 9.48 11.09
C ARG A 268 11.73 9.17 11.13
N ALA A 269 12.35 8.80 10.01
CA ALA A 269 13.80 8.58 9.92
C ALA A 269 14.59 9.81 10.36
N MET A 270 14.26 11.01 9.82
CA MET A 270 14.87 12.27 10.25
C MET A 270 14.71 12.49 11.75
N ARG A 271 13.54 12.22 12.34
CA ARG A 271 13.31 12.41 13.78
C ARG A 271 14.07 11.38 14.63
N ASP A 272 13.92 10.10 14.32
CA ASP A 272 14.36 8.98 15.15
C ASP A 272 15.87 8.76 15.02
N TRP A 273 16.49 9.02 13.87
CA TRP A 273 17.92 8.87 13.67
C TRP A 273 18.71 10.08 14.17
N LYS A 274 18.07 11.27 14.25
CA LYS A 274 18.70 12.47 14.82
C LYS A 274 19.25 12.28 16.23
N ARG A 275 18.58 11.47 17.06
CA ARG A 275 19.02 11.21 18.45
C ARG A 275 20.31 10.38 18.52
N LEU A 276 20.66 9.68 17.44
CA LEU A 276 21.85 8.83 17.34
C LEU A 276 23.08 9.63 16.85
N LEU A 277 22.87 10.78 16.20
CA LEU A 277 23.93 11.68 15.74
C LEU A 277 24.49 12.55 16.86
N ARG A 278 25.81 12.78 16.87
CA ARG A 278 26.41 13.77 17.77
C ARG A 278 25.96 15.19 17.42
N PRO A 279 26.11 16.19 18.31
CA PRO A 279 25.93 17.59 17.93
C PRO A 279 26.78 17.96 16.71
N GLY A 280 26.15 18.56 15.69
CA GLY A 280 26.79 18.88 14.41
C GLY A 280 27.05 17.69 13.47
N GLY A 281 26.63 16.48 13.84
CA GLY A 281 26.70 15.29 12.98
C GLY A 281 25.78 15.40 11.75
N VAL A 282 26.01 14.54 10.75
CA VAL A 282 25.34 14.63 9.44
C VAL A 282 24.51 13.38 9.17
N LEU A 283 23.27 13.58 8.73
CA LEU A 283 22.43 12.56 8.12
C LEU A 283 22.54 12.70 6.61
N VAL A 284 22.91 11.63 5.93
CA VAL A 284 22.86 11.49 4.47
C VAL A 284 21.83 10.42 4.13
N PHE A 285 20.91 10.74 3.24
CA PHE A 285 19.99 9.75 2.71
C PHE A 285 19.65 10.02 1.24
N SER A 286 19.29 8.97 0.50
CA SER A 286 18.68 9.09 -0.82
C SER A 286 17.21 8.68 -0.78
N GLU A 287 16.41 9.32 -1.63
CA GLU A 287 14.98 9.04 -1.74
C GLU A 287 14.46 9.33 -3.14
N MET A 288 13.46 8.57 -3.55
CA MET A 288 12.68 8.83 -4.74
C MET A 288 11.78 10.07 -4.58
N VAL A 289 11.84 10.98 -5.55
CA VAL A 289 11.10 12.25 -5.54
C VAL A 289 10.43 12.54 -6.88
N TRP A 290 9.38 13.36 -6.83
CA TRP A 290 8.77 13.97 -8.01
C TRP A 290 9.61 15.14 -8.52
N ARG A 291 9.92 15.12 -9.83
CA ARG A 291 10.52 16.26 -10.58
C ARG A 291 9.47 17.16 -11.24
N THR A 292 8.19 16.86 -11.07
CA THR A 292 7.06 17.63 -11.62
C THR A 292 6.02 17.94 -10.54
N ASP A 293 5.29 19.03 -10.74
CA ASP A 293 4.20 19.47 -9.87
C ASP A 293 2.85 18.85 -10.28
N ALA A 294 2.79 18.32 -11.51
CA ALA A 294 1.58 17.78 -12.10
C ALA A 294 1.88 16.43 -12.77
N PRO A 295 2.19 15.36 -12.01
CA PRO A 295 2.21 14.02 -12.57
C PRO A 295 0.80 13.66 -13.07
N SER A 296 0.74 12.82 -14.11
CA SER A 296 -0.51 12.28 -14.65
C SER A 296 -1.29 11.54 -13.55
N GLU A 297 -2.60 11.43 -13.72
CA GLU A 297 -3.46 10.73 -12.77
C GLU A 297 -3.02 9.26 -12.58
N ASP A 298 -2.70 8.58 -13.68
CA ASP A 298 -2.24 7.18 -13.65
C ASP A 298 -0.94 7.01 -12.84
N LEU A 299 0.06 7.87 -13.08
CA LEU A 299 1.34 7.79 -12.35
C LEU A 299 1.16 8.18 -10.89
N ARG A 300 0.32 9.18 -10.60
CA ARG A 300 -0.02 9.55 -9.23
C ARG A 300 -0.72 8.40 -8.51
N ALA A 301 -1.66 7.72 -9.15
CA ALA A 301 -2.39 6.60 -8.57
C ALA A 301 -1.46 5.40 -8.30
N TYR A 302 -0.61 5.04 -9.27
CA TYR A 302 0.37 3.97 -9.11
C TYR A 302 1.30 4.24 -7.92
N TRP A 303 1.97 5.39 -7.92
CA TRP A 303 2.91 5.73 -6.85
C TRP A 303 2.23 6.02 -5.52
N ALA A 304 0.95 6.37 -5.48
CA ALA A 304 0.20 6.46 -4.22
C ALA A 304 -0.02 5.09 -3.56
N SER A 305 -0.02 3.99 -4.32
CA SER A 305 -0.05 2.62 -3.79
C SER A 305 1.35 2.09 -3.45
N GLU A 306 2.36 2.44 -4.25
CA GLU A 306 3.72 1.94 -4.04
C GLU A 306 4.54 2.76 -3.04
N TYR A 307 4.52 4.09 -3.15
CA TYR A 307 5.20 4.99 -2.21
C TYR A 307 4.34 6.24 -1.90
N PRO A 308 3.31 6.12 -1.04
CA PRO A 308 2.37 7.20 -0.75
C PRO A 308 3.01 8.49 -0.21
N ALA A 309 4.16 8.37 0.46
CA ALA A 309 4.90 9.50 1.02
C ALA A 309 5.87 10.16 0.03
N MET A 310 5.92 9.72 -1.23
CA MET A 310 6.70 10.36 -2.27
C MET A 310 6.29 11.83 -2.43
N THR A 311 7.28 12.71 -2.44
CA THR A 311 7.05 14.14 -2.51
C THR A 311 8.10 14.83 -3.39
N ARG A 312 8.08 16.16 -3.44
CA ARG A 312 9.06 16.96 -4.17
C ARG A 312 10.19 17.40 -3.26
N VAL A 313 11.36 17.68 -3.86
CA VAL A 313 12.54 18.21 -3.18
C VAL A 313 12.20 19.42 -2.28
N PRO A 314 11.47 20.47 -2.72
CA PRO A 314 11.18 21.61 -1.85
C PRO A 314 10.40 21.24 -0.58
N VAL A 315 9.51 20.25 -0.65
CA VAL A 315 8.75 19.76 0.50
C VAL A 315 9.68 19.03 1.46
N ARG A 316 10.55 18.14 0.94
CA ARG A 316 11.51 17.39 1.76
C ARG A 316 12.52 18.30 2.46
N LEU A 317 12.98 19.36 1.78
CA LEU A 317 13.85 20.38 2.38
C LEU A 317 13.16 21.15 3.50
N GLU A 318 11.86 21.42 3.38
CA GLU A 318 11.10 22.10 4.43
C GLU A 318 10.87 21.18 5.63
N GLN A 319 10.54 19.92 5.40
CA GLN A 319 10.46 18.89 6.46
C GLN A 319 11.80 18.74 7.20
N ALA A 320 12.94 18.76 6.49
CA ALA A 320 14.26 18.74 7.11
C ALA A 320 14.49 19.93 8.06
N LYS A 321 14.12 21.15 7.62
CA LYS A 321 14.21 22.35 8.47
C LYS A 321 13.30 22.25 9.70
N GLN A 322 12.07 21.76 9.53
CA GLN A 322 11.12 21.54 10.63
C GLN A 322 11.65 20.50 11.64
N ALA A 323 12.33 19.45 11.15
CA ALA A 323 13.08 18.49 11.95
C ALA A 323 14.39 19.05 12.57
N ARG A 324 14.62 20.37 12.44
CA ARG A 324 15.78 21.09 12.97
C ARG A 324 17.09 20.55 12.38
N TYR A 325 17.12 20.31 11.08
CA TYR A 325 18.35 20.12 10.33
C TYR A 325 18.70 21.39 9.56
N ARG A 326 20.00 21.63 9.44
CA ARG A 326 20.55 22.56 8.46
C ARG A 326 20.83 21.76 7.20
N VAL A 327 20.22 22.16 6.09
CA VAL A 327 20.51 21.57 4.77
C VAL A 327 21.92 22.00 4.35
N LEU A 328 22.82 21.03 4.15
CA LEU A 328 24.16 21.27 3.60
C LEU A 328 24.13 21.22 2.07
N GLY A 329 23.33 20.31 1.51
CA GLY A 329 23.13 20.19 0.08
C GLY A 329 22.11 19.11 -0.27
N HIS A 330 21.70 19.09 -1.53
CA HIS A 330 21.00 17.98 -2.16
C HIS A 330 21.38 17.95 -3.64
N PHE A 331 21.23 16.79 -4.29
CA PHE A 331 21.42 16.68 -5.74
C PHE A 331 20.73 15.44 -6.32
N ASP A 332 20.32 15.56 -7.58
CA ASP A 332 19.82 14.45 -8.40
C ASP A 332 20.95 13.47 -8.68
N MET A 333 20.73 12.19 -8.36
CA MET A 333 21.69 11.11 -8.62
C MET A 333 21.83 10.82 -10.13
N GLY A 334 20.91 11.33 -10.94
CA GLY A 334 20.96 11.29 -12.39
C GLY A 334 20.46 9.96 -12.98
N ARG A 335 20.37 9.94 -14.32
CA ARG A 335 19.88 8.78 -15.06
C ARG A 335 20.76 7.53 -14.85
N GLU A 336 22.06 7.72 -14.72
CA GLU A 336 23.01 6.62 -14.48
C GLU A 336 22.66 5.82 -13.21
N ALA A 337 22.26 6.50 -12.13
CA ALA A 337 21.83 5.83 -10.91
C ALA A 337 20.49 5.09 -11.08
N MET A 338 19.56 5.64 -11.86
CA MET A 338 18.31 4.92 -12.17
C MET A 338 18.60 3.67 -13.00
N ASP A 339 19.45 3.81 -14.01
CA ASP A 339 19.82 2.75 -14.94
C ASP A 339 20.61 1.62 -14.25
N SER A 340 21.40 1.93 -13.20
CA SER A 340 22.15 0.93 -12.43
C SER A 340 21.25 -0.07 -11.69
N TYR A 341 19.97 0.27 -11.48
CA TYR A 341 18.96 -0.61 -10.90
C TYR A 341 18.00 -1.18 -11.96
N TYR A 342 17.40 -0.31 -12.78
CA TYR A 342 16.33 -0.72 -13.68
C TYR A 342 16.80 -1.56 -14.87
N GLN A 343 18.00 -1.33 -15.41
CA GLN A 343 18.50 -2.13 -16.54
C GLN A 343 18.85 -3.57 -16.12
N PRO A 344 19.61 -3.80 -15.03
CA PRO A 344 19.83 -5.16 -14.52
C PRO A 344 18.53 -5.86 -14.11
N LEU A 345 17.58 -5.13 -13.50
CA LEU A 345 16.28 -5.69 -13.14
C LEU A 345 15.49 -6.15 -14.37
N GLU A 346 15.39 -5.32 -15.41
CA GLU A 346 14.70 -5.66 -16.66
C GLU A 346 15.33 -6.90 -17.32
N ALA A 347 16.67 -6.95 -17.40
CA ALA A 347 17.38 -8.09 -17.94
C ALA A 347 17.13 -9.38 -17.12
N ARG A 348 17.12 -9.26 -15.78
CA ARG A 348 16.87 -10.39 -14.87
C ARG A 348 15.44 -10.91 -14.98
N VAL A 349 14.45 -10.02 -15.05
CA VAL A 349 13.04 -10.37 -15.25
C VAL A 349 12.84 -11.08 -16.59
N ALA A 350 13.49 -10.60 -17.66
CA ALA A 350 13.43 -11.23 -18.97
C ALA A 350 14.08 -12.63 -18.97
N GLU A 351 15.22 -12.81 -18.31
CA GLU A 351 15.88 -14.11 -18.15
C GLU A 351 14.99 -15.13 -17.43
N MET A 352 14.28 -14.67 -16.39
CA MET A 352 13.47 -15.51 -15.51
C MET A 352 11.99 -15.62 -15.93
N GLU A 353 11.59 -15.02 -17.05
CA GLU A 353 10.16 -14.87 -17.42
C GLU A 353 9.39 -16.19 -17.43
N ALA A 354 9.96 -17.25 -18.02
CA ALA A 354 9.35 -18.58 -18.05
C ALA A 354 9.19 -19.20 -16.65
N ARG A 355 10.14 -18.93 -15.76
CA ARG A 355 10.15 -19.42 -14.36
C ARG A 355 9.16 -18.66 -13.49
N LEU A 356 8.96 -17.37 -13.77
CA LEU A 356 8.07 -16.47 -13.03
C LEU A 356 6.65 -16.44 -13.60
N ALA A 357 6.36 -17.14 -14.70
CA ALA A 357 5.07 -17.13 -15.36
C ALA A 357 3.92 -17.50 -14.41
N GLY A 358 2.91 -16.62 -14.34
CA GLY A 358 1.73 -16.79 -13.48
C GLY A 358 1.98 -16.46 -11.99
N THR A 359 3.15 -15.97 -11.63
CA THR A 359 3.43 -15.47 -10.28
C THR A 359 3.06 -13.99 -10.15
N ARG A 360 2.62 -13.59 -8.95
CA ARG A 360 2.34 -12.18 -8.64
C ARG A 360 3.61 -11.31 -8.72
N VAL A 361 4.77 -11.87 -8.37
CA VAL A 361 6.06 -11.18 -8.47
C VAL A 361 6.34 -10.69 -9.90
N LEU A 362 6.03 -11.51 -10.92
CA LEU A 362 6.20 -11.07 -12.31
C LEU A 362 5.26 -9.92 -12.68
N GLU A 363 4.02 -9.95 -12.18
CA GLU A 363 3.02 -8.91 -12.43
C GLU A 363 3.43 -7.59 -11.78
N ASP A 364 3.82 -7.64 -10.49
CA ASP A 364 4.29 -6.48 -9.72
C ASP A 364 5.56 -5.87 -10.36
N LEU A 365 6.55 -6.70 -10.75
CA LEU A 365 7.78 -6.23 -11.39
C LEU A 365 7.55 -5.64 -12.79
N ARG A 366 6.65 -6.22 -13.59
CA ARG A 366 6.28 -5.63 -14.89
C ARG A 366 5.56 -4.30 -14.71
N ALA A 367 4.71 -4.18 -13.70
CA ALA A 367 4.05 -2.92 -13.37
C ALA A 367 5.08 -1.85 -12.96
N GLU A 368 6.08 -2.21 -12.14
CA GLU A 368 7.19 -1.32 -11.77
C GLU A 368 7.99 -0.85 -12.99
N LEU A 369 8.42 -1.78 -13.85
CA LEU A 369 9.18 -1.46 -15.06
C LEU A 369 8.36 -0.57 -16.02
N ALA A 370 7.08 -0.88 -16.22
CA ALA A 370 6.19 -0.09 -17.07
C ALA A 370 5.96 1.31 -16.49
N ALA A 371 5.77 1.43 -15.17
CA ALA A 371 5.60 2.70 -14.49
C ALA A 371 6.88 3.55 -14.60
N TYR A 372 8.07 2.96 -14.41
CA TYR A 372 9.34 3.64 -14.59
C TYR A 372 9.52 4.14 -16.03
N GLN A 373 9.25 3.30 -17.03
CA GLN A 373 9.32 3.67 -18.44
C GLN A 373 8.35 4.82 -18.78
N ALA A 374 7.13 4.78 -18.22
CA ALA A 374 6.13 5.82 -18.41
C ALA A 374 6.47 7.14 -17.68
N CYS A 375 7.31 7.11 -16.65
CA CYS A 375 7.70 8.31 -15.93
C CYS A 375 8.53 9.28 -16.79
N ASP A 376 9.27 8.82 -17.82
CA ASP A 376 10.12 9.67 -18.67
C ASP A 376 10.96 10.71 -17.88
N GLY A 377 11.54 10.28 -16.75
CA GLY A 377 12.31 11.15 -15.88
C GLY A 377 11.50 12.18 -15.07
N ILE A 378 10.18 12.04 -14.90
CA ILE A 378 9.45 12.84 -13.93
C ILE A 378 9.63 12.35 -12.48
N VAL A 379 10.19 11.15 -12.31
CA VAL A 379 10.63 10.58 -11.03
C VAL A 379 12.14 10.42 -11.07
N SER A 380 12.82 10.75 -9.97
CA SER A 380 14.26 10.59 -9.81
C SER A 380 14.60 10.21 -8.37
N PHE A 381 15.83 9.75 -8.14
CA PHE A 381 16.41 9.61 -6.82
C PHE A 381 17.27 10.83 -6.49
N GLU A 382 17.00 11.47 -5.35
CA GLU A 382 17.70 12.65 -4.86
C GLU A 382 18.48 12.30 -3.59
N MET A 383 19.74 12.73 -3.52
CA MET A 383 20.56 12.69 -2.31
C MET A 383 20.32 13.94 -1.46
N PHE A 384 20.18 13.77 -0.16
CA PHE A 384 20.04 14.84 0.83
C PHE A 384 21.13 14.76 1.88
N VAL A 385 21.81 15.88 2.15
CA VAL A 385 22.87 15.99 3.15
C VAL A 385 22.47 17.01 4.21
N LEU A 386 22.20 16.52 5.43
CA LEU A 386 21.54 17.28 6.49
C LEU A 386 22.38 17.29 7.77
N GLN A 387 22.75 18.48 8.26
CA GLN A 387 23.47 18.63 9.52
C GLN A 387 22.51 18.83 10.70
N LYS A 388 22.69 18.05 11.77
CA LYS A 388 21.99 18.21 13.04
C LYS A 388 22.33 19.57 13.67
N THR A 389 21.31 20.41 13.86
CA THR A 389 21.40 21.67 14.63
C THR A 389 21.01 21.50 16.07
#